data_AF-A0A7S1K3F9-F1
#
_entry.id   AF-A0A7S1K3F9-F1
#
_cell.length_a   1.000
_cell.length_b   1.000
_cell.length_c   1.000
_cell.angle_alpha   90.00
_cell.angle_beta   90.00
_cell.angle_gamma   90.00
#
_symmetry.space_group_name_H-M   'P 1'
#
loop_
_entity.id
_entity.type
_entity.pdbx_description
1 polymer ?
#
loop_
_entity_poly.entity_id
_entity_poly.type
_entity_poly.pdbx_seq_one_letter_code
_entity_poly.pdbx_strand_id
1 'polypeptide(L)'
;DLTAAEYDQLLTWLGGPTRSLALLYKSVRDGYSFGDMLAKVESASGLAFVVRKDQYLHGCFVGDRLQLPTKAAAPTKFADAAAQVAPPEYREYDCPVWLFSLSGHFDKPTKIPLPPHVQGIRVASREGGVPLWWGKAKISVTHDEYIHFGWDDPKQSENLQSMLHFIPKDDTPPAYRGEVDEDGDAVLGGTLHFMADSLEILHVT
;
A
#
# COMPACT_ATOMS: atom_id res chain seq x y z
N ASP A 1 -6.03 15.87 6.62
CA ASP A 1 -5.20 16.30 5.48
C ASP A 1 -3.75 16.35 5.90
N LEU A 2 -2.83 16.27 4.94
CA LEU A 2 -1.41 16.53 5.16
C LEU A 2 -1.17 17.99 5.55
N THR A 3 -0.23 18.20 6.47
CA THR A 3 0.34 19.53 6.72
C THR A 3 1.26 19.94 5.57
N ALA A 4 1.57 21.24 5.45
CA ALA A 4 2.49 21.73 4.43
C ALA A 4 3.88 21.07 4.53
N ALA A 5 4.39 20.86 5.75
CA ALA A 5 5.69 20.21 5.95
C ALA A 5 5.70 18.74 5.52
N GLU A 6 4.62 18.00 5.80
CA GLU A 6 4.47 16.60 5.36
C GLU A 6 4.37 16.51 3.83
N TYR A 7 3.65 17.43 3.21
CA TYR A 7 3.52 17.55 1.76
C TYR A 7 4.87 17.86 1.08
N ASP A 8 5.58 18.87 1.58
CA ASP A 8 6.91 19.28 1.06
C ASP A 8 7.94 18.16 1.18
N GLN A 9 7.84 17.37 2.26
CA GLN A 9 8.71 16.23 2.47
C GLN A 9 8.46 15.12 1.44
N LEU A 10 7.19 14.80 1.15
CA LEU A 10 6.85 13.84 0.09
C LEU A 10 7.39 14.32 -1.27
N LEU A 11 7.17 15.60 -1.61
CA LEU A 11 7.69 16.19 -2.85
C LEU A 11 9.22 16.06 -2.95
N THR A 12 9.92 16.35 -1.85
CA THR A 12 11.38 16.22 -1.79
C THR A 12 11.85 14.81 -2.15
N TRP A 13 11.16 13.77 -1.66
CA TRP A 13 11.50 12.38 -1.97
C TRP A 13 11.12 11.92 -3.38
N LEU A 14 10.19 12.63 -4.02
CA LEU A 14 9.59 12.27 -5.30
C LEU A 14 10.19 13.01 -6.51
N GLY A 15 11.19 13.85 -6.30
CA GLY A 15 11.88 14.59 -7.36
C GLY A 15 12.03 16.08 -7.11
N GLY A 16 11.58 16.57 -5.95
CA GLY A 16 11.74 17.95 -5.53
C GLY A 16 10.75 18.91 -6.21
N PRO A 17 11.08 20.20 -6.33
CA PRO A 17 10.14 21.26 -6.68
C PRO A 17 9.63 21.24 -8.13
N THR A 18 10.17 20.35 -8.97
CA THR A 18 9.70 20.16 -10.35
C THR A 18 8.50 19.21 -10.43
N ARG A 19 8.14 18.57 -9.32
CA ARG A 19 7.00 17.67 -9.21
C ARG A 19 5.84 18.35 -8.50
N SER A 20 4.63 17.84 -8.74
CA SER A 20 3.45 18.21 -7.94
C SER A 20 2.68 16.98 -7.48
N LEU A 21 1.93 17.12 -6.38
CA LEU A 21 1.06 16.07 -5.86
C LEU A 21 -0.40 16.49 -6.08
N ALA A 22 -1.14 15.69 -6.82
CA ALA A 22 -2.57 15.86 -7.00
C ALA A 22 -3.33 14.81 -6.18
N LEU A 23 -4.22 15.25 -5.28
CA LEU A 23 -5.09 14.34 -4.53
C LEU A 23 -6.13 13.72 -5.47
N LEU A 24 -5.99 12.41 -5.74
CA LEU A 24 -6.94 11.67 -6.57
C LEU A 24 -8.09 11.10 -5.73
N TYR A 25 -7.75 10.47 -4.60
CA TYR A 25 -8.70 9.78 -3.74
C TYR A 25 -8.50 10.15 -2.28
N LYS A 26 -9.61 10.36 -1.58
CA LYS A 26 -9.66 10.50 -0.13
C LYS A 26 -10.86 9.74 0.40
N SER A 27 -10.60 8.69 1.15
CA SER A 27 -11.62 7.78 1.72
C SER A 27 -12.83 8.48 2.35
N VAL A 28 -12.61 9.48 3.22
CA VAL A 28 -13.70 10.23 3.87
C VAL A 28 -14.55 11.08 2.90
N ARG A 29 -14.05 11.36 1.70
CA ARG A 29 -14.75 12.13 0.65
C ARG A 29 -15.39 11.21 -0.39
N ASP A 30 -14.64 10.19 -0.82
CA ASP A 30 -14.95 9.40 -2.02
C ASP A 30 -15.55 8.03 -1.68
N GLY A 31 -15.62 7.65 -0.41
CA GLY A 31 -16.07 6.33 0.03
C GLY A 31 -14.89 5.39 0.32
N TYR A 32 -15.19 4.27 0.98
CA TYR A 32 -14.18 3.36 1.54
C TYR A 32 -13.99 2.09 0.72
N SER A 33 -14.78 1.89 -0.34
CA SER A 33 -14.72 0.66 -1.11
C SER A 33 -13.53 0.62 -2.07
N PHE A 34 -13.08 -0.57 -2.42
CA PHE A 34 -12.08 -0.75 -3.48
C PHE A 34 -12.55 -0.21 -4.83
N GLY A 35 -13.84 -0.38 -5.14
CA GLY A 35 -14.45 0.13 -6.37
C GLY A 35 -14.40 1.66 -6.48
N ASP A 36 -14.72 2.35 -5.38
CA ASP A 36 -14.68 3.83 -5.31
C ASP A 36 -13.27 4.35 -5.54
N MET A 37 -12.29 3.73 -4.89
CA MET A 37 -10.88 4.07 -5.03
C MET A 37 -10.38 3.86 -6.46
N LEU A 38 -10.65 2.69 -7.06
CA LEU A 38 -10.25 2.39 -8.43
C LEU A 38 -10.82 3.40 -9.44
N ALA A 39 -12.09 3.79 -9.28
CA ALA A 39 -12.73 4.77 -10.16
C ALA A 39 -12.03 6.16 -10.15
N LYS A 40 -11.20 6.44 -9.14
CA LYS A 40 -10.40 7.67 -9.04
C LYS A 40 -8.96 7.51 -9.52
N VAL A 41 -8.35 6.34 -9.33
CA VAL A 41 -6.88 6.18 -9.47
C VAL A 41 -6.42 5.29 -10.63
N GLU A 42 -7.30 4.47 -11.22
CA GLU A 42 -6.88 3.38 -12.13
C GLU A 42 -6.07 3.85 -13.37
N SER A 43 -6.27 5.10 -13.79
CA SER A 43 -5.56 5.68 -14.95
C SER A 43 -4.23 6.35 -14.61
N ALA A 44 -3.90 6.53 -13.33
CA ALA A 44 -2.71 7.23 -12.88
C ALA A 44 -1.59 6.26 -12.47
N SER A 45 -0.35 6.63 -12.74
CA SER A 45 0.87 5.97 -12.23
C SER A 45 1.56 6.87 -11.20
N GLY A 46 2.62 6.40 -10.53
CA GLY A 46 3.32 7.22 -9.55
C GLY A 46 2.39 7.64 -8.40
N LEU A 47 1.91 6.65 -7.67
CA LEU A 47 0.89 6.82 -6.62
C LEU A 47 1.55 6.82 -5.25
N ALA A 48 1.27 7.84 -4.43
CA ALA A 48 1.60 7.84 -3.00
C ALA A 48 0.34 7.55 -2.19
N PHE A 49 0.33 6.40 -1.53
CA PHE A 49 -0.70 5.99 -0.57
C PHE A 49 -0.32 6.55 0.79
N VAL A 50 -1.19 7.37 1.37
CA VAL A 50 -0.99 8.01 2.66
C VAL A 50 -2.07 7.51 3.62
N VAL A 51 -1.63 6.81 4.66
CA VAL A 51 -2.47 6.19 5.68
C VAL A 51 -2.31 6.98 6.97
N ARG A 52 -3.46 7.35 7.57
CA ARG A 52 -3.52 7.93 8.91
C ARG A 52 -4.13 6.94 9.87
N LYS A 53 -3.48 6.79 11.03
CA LYS A 53 -4.01 6.08 12.20
C LYS A 53 -3.57 6.80 13.47
N ASP A 54 -4.49 7.38 14.21
CA ASP A 54 -4.23 8.21 15.39
C ASP A 54 -3.14 9.28 15.09
N GLN A 55 -2.03 9.27 15.82
CA GLN A 55 -0.87 10.13 15.62
C GLN A 55 0.02 9.73 14.43
N TYR A 56 -0.15 8.52 13.91
CA TYR A 56 0.71 7.93 12.90
C TYR A 56 0.27 8.35 11.50
N LEU A 57 1.27 8.74 10.71
CA LEU A 57 1.09 9.06 9.31
C LEU A 57 2.19 8.36 8.52
N HIS A 58 1.81 7.42 7.68
CA HIS A 58 2.73 6.53 6.98
C HIS A 58 2.15 6.09 5.63
N GLY A 59 2.87 5.27 4.90
CA GLY A 59 2.36 4.63 3.70
C GLY A 59 3.44 4.21 2.74
N CYS A 60 3.11 4.18 1.45
CA CYS A 60 4.00 3.71 0.40
C CYS A 60 3.87 4.53 -0.88
N PHE A 61 4.95 4.54 -1.65
CA PHE A 61 4.92 4.95 -3.05
C PHE A 61 4.93 3.73 -3.96
N VAL A 62 4.10 3.78 -5.00
CA VAL A 62 4.01 2.79 -6.08
C VAL A 62 4.29 3.51 -7.39
N GLY A 63 5.40 3.17 -8.04
CA GLY A 63 5.88 3.89 -9.23
C GLY A 63 5.03 3.70 -10.49
N ASP A 64 4.23 2.63 -10.55
CA ASP A 64 3.40 2.29 -11.69
C ASP A 64 1.90 2.53 -11.39
N ARG A 65 1.05 2.37 -12.40
CA ARG A 65 -0.40 2.36 -12.23
C ARG A 65 -0.88 1.07 -11.56
N LEU A 66 -2.08 1.09 -10.99
CA LEU A 66 -2.75 -0.13 -10.53
C LEU A 66 -3.25 -0.95 -11.73
N GLN A 67 -2.76 -2.18 -11.86
CA GLN A 67 -3.12 -3.06 -12.96
C GLN A 67 -4.03 -4.18 -12.48
N LEU A 68 -5.32 -4.09 -12.79
CA LEU A 68 -6.28 -5.18 -12.53
C LEU A 68 -5.94 -6.42 -13.37
N PRO A 69 -6.29 -7.64 -12.89
CA PRO A 69 -6.13 -8.85 -13.68
C PRO A 69 -7.00 -8.81 -14.93
N THR A 70 -6.43 -9.30 -16.03
CA THR A 70 -7.11 -9.48 -17.31
C THR A 70 -6.96 -10.93 -17.76
N LYS A 71 -7.79 -11.39 -18.69
CA LYS A 71 -7.67 -12.76 -19.24
C LYS A 71 -6.31 -13.03 -19.91
N ALA A 72 -5.63 -11.99 -20.37
CA ALA A 72 -4.34 -12.09 -21.04
C ALA A 72 -3.14 -11.92 -20.09
N ALA A 73 -3.38 -11.68 -18.79
CA ALA A 73 -2.30 -11.58 -17.82
C ALA A 73 -1.57 -12.92 -17.71
N ALA A 74 -0.25 -12.87 -17.67
CA ALA A 74 0.56 -14.05 -17.38
C ALA A 74 0.16 -14.64 -16.01
N PRO A 75 0.32 -15.95 -15.80
CA PRO A 75 0.10 -16.55 -14.50
C PRO A 75 0.94 -15.83 -13.44
N THR A 76 0.38 -15.63 -12.26
CA THR A 76 1.14 -15.09 -11.12
C THR A 76 2.17 -16.13 -10.68
N LYS A 77 3.27 -15.70 -10.04
CA LYS A 77 4.36 -16.60 -9.62
C LYS A 77 3.89 -17.72 -8.68
N PHE A 78 2.71 -17.52 -8.07
CA PHE A 78 2.07 -18.42 -7.12
C PHE A 78 0.78 -19.08 -7.66
N ALA A 79 0.40 -18.84 -8.93
CA ALA A 79 -0.77 -19.51 -9.50
C ALA A 79 -0.45 -20.95 -9.91
N ASP A 80 -1.31 -21.88 -9.52
CA ASP A 80 -1.32 -23.24 -10.07
C ASP A 80 -1.50 -23.17 -11.61
N ALA A 81 -0.61 -23.85 -12.34
CA ALA A 81 -0.52 -23.81 -13.80
C ALA A 81 -1.78 -24.32 -14.55
N ALA A 82 -2.82 -24.78 -13.84
CA ALA A 82 -4.00 -25.42 -14.40
C ALA A 82 -5.20 -24.49 -14.66
N ALA A 83 -5.17 -23.21 -14.28
CA ALA A 83 -6.33 -22.32 -14.38
C ALA A 83 -6.28 -21.37 -15.59
N GLN A 84 -6.69 -21.85 -16.79
CA GLN A 84 -6.83 -21.01 -18.00
C GLN A 84 -8.29 -20.86 -18.48
N VAL A 85 -9.26 -20.71 -17.56
CA VAL A 85 -10.69 -20.54 -17.95
C VAL A 85 -11.27 -19.18 -17.50
N ALA A 86 -10.72 -18.56 -16.45
CA ALA A 86 -11.16 -17.27 -15.92
C ALA A 86 -9.96 -16.31 -15.74
N PRO A 87 -10.14 -14.97 -15.81
CA PRO A 87 -9.09 -14.06 -15.38
C PRO A 87 -8.72 -14.35 -13.92
N PRO A 88 -7.43 -14.27 -13.55
CA PRO A 88 -7.01 -14.55 -12.19
C PRO A 88 -7.68 -13.58 -11.21
N GLU A 89 -7.90 -14.02 -9.96
CA GLU A 89 -8.53 -13.17 -8.92
C GLU A 89 -7.70 -11.92 -8.60
N TYR A 90 -6.41 -11.93 -8.95
CA TYR A 90 -5.47 -10.83 -8.76
C TYR A 90 -4.38 -10.83 -9.83
N ARG A 91 -3.66 -9.71 -9.92
CA ARG A 91 -2.48 -9.55 -10.77
C ARG A 91 -1.28 -9.16 -9.93
N GLU A 92 -0.14 -9.76 -10.22
CA GLU A 92 1.16 -9.45 -9.61
C GLU A 92 2.09 -8.87 -10.68
N TYR A 93 2.88 -7.86 -10.31
CA TYR A 93 3.90 -7.29 -11.20
C TYR A 93 4.97 -6.54 -10.40
N ASP A 94 6.16 -6.47 -10.99
CA ASP A 94 7.29 -5.71 -10.45
C ASP A 94 7.10 -4.22 -10.75
N CYS A 95 7.31 -3.37 -9.76
CA CYS A 95 7.33 -1.92 -9.92
C CYS A 95 8.14 -1.27 -8.79
N PRO A 96 8.67 -0.05 -8.98
CA PRO A 96 9.35 0.66 -7.90
C PRO A 96 8.43 0.88 -6.70
N VAL A 97 8.83 0.38 -5.54
CA VAL A 97 8.10 0.55 -4.28
C VAL A 97 9.07 0.98 -3.17
N TRP A 98 8.62 1.91 -2.34
CA TRP A 98 9.27 2.24 -1.07
C TRP A 98 8.23 2.68 -0.05
N LEU A 99 8.56 2.52 1.24
CA LEU A 99 7.69 2.88 2.35
C LEU A 99 8.12 4.21 2.97
N PHE A 100 7.24 4.82 3.74
CA PHE A 100 7.59 6.02 4.50
C PHE A 100 6.77 6.15 5.78
N SER A 101 7.35 6.89 6.73
CA SER A 101 6.67 7.41 7.90
C SER A 101 6.89 8.91 7.97
N LEU A 102 5.82 9.68 7.93
CA LEU A 102 5.84 11.14 8.04
C LEU A 102 5.73 11.59 9.51
N SER A 103 5.06 10.82 10.37
CA SER A 103 4.87 11.15 11.78
C SER A 103 4.82 9.91 12.69
N GLY A 104 5.30 10.07 13.93
CA GLY A 104 5.08 9.16 15.05
C GLY A 104 6.22 8.20 15.38
N HIS A 105 6.84 7.54 14.39
CA HIS A 105 7.80 6.45 14.66
C HIS A 105 9.28 6.85 14.61
N PHE A 106 9.56 8.06 14.15
CA PHE A 106 10.89 8.58 13.92
C PHE A 106 10.96 10.05 14.37
N ASP A 107 12.14 10.51 14.77
CA ASP A 107 12.37 11.91 15.15
C ASP A 107 12.11 12.90 14.00
N LYS A 108 12.18 12.40 12.76
CA LYS A 108 11.90 13.15 11.54
C LYS A 108 11.20 12.25 10.51
N PRO A 109 10.46 12.83 9.55
CA PRO A 109 9.96 12.08 8.42
C PRO A 109 11.05 11.22 7.77
N THR A 110 10.74 9.95 7.54
CA THR A 110 11.71 8.94 7.11
C THR A 110 11.18 8.17 5.91
N LYS A 111 12.02 8.13 4.86
CA LYS A 111 11.86 7.26 3.70
C LYS A 111 12.53 5.92 3.98
N ILE A 112 11.86 4.84 3.65
CA ILE A 112 12.28 3.45 3.92
C ILE A 112 12.43 2.76 2.56
N PRO A 113 13.65 2.72 2.00
CA PRO A 113 13.90 2.03 0.74
C PRO A 113 13.74 0.52 0.92
N LEU A 114 13.21 -0.15 -0.10
CA LEU A 114 13.05 -1.60 -0.10
C LEU A 114 14.05 -2.24 -1.06
N PRO A 115 14.58 -3.44 -0.75
CA PRO A 115 15.46 -4.14 -1.66
C PRO A 115 14.74 -4.54 -2.96
N PRO A 116 15.42 -4.60 -4.12
CA PRO A 116 14.74 -4.83 -5.41
C PRO A 116 13.90 -6.11 -5.50
N HIS A 117 14.26 -7.17 -4.76
CA HIS A 117 13.57 -8.46 -4.83
C HIS A 117 12.19 -8.45 -4.15
N VAL A 118 11.94 -7.54 -3.20
CA VAL A 118 10.62 -7.39 -2.56
C VAL A 118 9.76 -6.32 -3.24
N GLN A 119 10.32 -5.55 -4.17
CA GLN A 119 9.59 -4.49 -4.85
C GLN A 119 8.59 -5.05 -5.86
N GLY A 120 7.33 -4.74 -5.65
CA GLY A 120 6.23 -5.21 -6.47
C GLY A 120 4.90 -4.94 -5.79
N ILE A 121 3.83 -5.31 -6.45
CA ILE A 121 2.47 -5.16 -5.92
C ILE A 121 1.58 -6.26 -6.48
N ARG A 122 0.62 -6.68 -5.66
CA ARG A 122 -0.49 -7.54 -6.06
C ARG A 122 -1.78 -6.73 -5.94
N VAL A 123 -2.58 -6.72 -7.02
CA VAL A 123 -3.84 -5.98 -7.08
C VAL A 123 -4.95 -6.96 -7.42
N ALA A 124 -5.97 -7.02 -6.57
CA ALA A 124 -7.12 -7.87 -6.79
C ALA A 124 -7.98 -7.39 -7.96
N SER A 125 -8.73 -8.31 -8.55
CA SER A 125 -9.92 -7.98 -9.34
C SER A 125 -10.96 -7.27 -8.45
N ARG A 126 -11.98 -6.67 -9.08
CA ARG A 126 -13.04 -5.96 -8.33
C ARG A 126 -13.77 -6.90 -7.36
N GLU A 127 -14.04 -8.14 -7.77
CA GLU A 127 -14.81 -9.13 -7.00
C GLU A 127 -13.95 -10.16 -6.25
N GLY A 128 -12.65 -10.24 -6.57
CA GLY A 128 -11.72 -11.20 -5.99
C GLY A 128 -10.77 -10.54 -5.00
N GLY A 129 -9.87 -11.35 -4.43
CA GLY A 129 -8.85 -10.89 -3.48
C GLY A 129 -7.47 -11.45 -3.76
N VAL A 130 -6.46 -10.75 -3.29
CA VAL A 130 -5.09 -11.26 -3.20
C VAL A 130 -5.08 -12.26 -2.04
N PRO A 131 -4.81 -13.55 -2.30
CA PRO A 131 -4.62 -14.52 -1.22
C PRO A 131 -3.32 -14.22 -0.50
N LEU A 132 -3.37 -14.28 0.84
CA LEU A 132 -2.23 -14.15 1.73
C LEU A 132 -2.10 -15.44 2.54
N TRP A 133 -1.03 -15.57 3.32
CA TRP A 133 -0.92 -16.67 4.29
C TRP A 133 -2.11 -16.67 5.26
N TRP A 134 -2.60 -15.48 5.62
CA TRP A 134 -3.76 -15.23 6.48
C TRP A 134 -4.78 -14.32 5.79
N GLY A 135 -5.93 -14.88 5.42
CA GLY A 135 -7.04 -14.11 4.85
C GLY A 135 -6.79 -13.62 3.42
N LYS A 136 -7.43 -12.50 3.07
CA LYS A 136 -7.35 -11.88 1.73
C LYS A 136 -7.26 -10.37 1.83
N ALA A 137 -6.63 -9.75 0.84
CA ALA A 137 -6.57 -8.29 0.69
C ALA A 137 -7.05 -7.83 -0.70
N LYS A 138 -7.35 -6.53 -0.86
CA LYS A 138 -7.60 -5.91 -2.17
C LYS A 138 -6.31 -5.47 -2.86
N ILE A 139 -5.36 -4.98 -2.07
CA ILE A 139 -4.01 -4.62 -2.53
C ILE A 139 -3.01 -5.19 -1.53
N SER A 140 -1.95 -5.83 -2.04
CA SER A 140 -0.76 -6.18 -1.27
C SER A 140 0.43 -5.45 -1.89
N VAL A 141 1.07 -4.57 -1.13
CA VAL A 141 2.28 -3.87 -1.56
C VAL A 141 3.49 -4.64 -1.05
N THR A 142 4.49 -4.76 -1.92
CA THR A 142 5.63 -5.69 -1.85
C THR A 142 5.29 -7.14 -2.18
N HIS A 143 6.27 -7.87 -2.70
CA HIS A 143 6.15 -9.32 -2.92
C HIS A 143 6.14 -10.12 -1.62
N ASP A 144 6.73 -9.55 -0.56
CA ASP A 144 6.84 -10.13 0.77
C ASP A 144 5.76 -9.61 1.74
N GLU A 145 4.67 -9.03 1.21
CA GLU A 145 3.44 -8.83 1.96
C GLU A 145 3.53 -7.82 3.13
N TYR A 146 4.28 -6.71 2.97
CA TYR A 146 4.50 -5.73 4.06
C TYR A 146 3.28 -4.84 4.34
N ILE A 147 2.46 -4.53 3.32
CA ILE A 147 1.26 -3.69 3.48
C ILE A 147 0.08 -4.27 2.73
N HIS A 148 -1.05 -4.38 3.41
CA HIS A 148 -2.30 -4.82 2.84
C HIS A 148 -3.41 -3.80 3.06
N PHE A 149 -4.16 -3.52 2.00
CA PHE A 149 -5.35 -2.68 2.03
C PHE A 149 -6.59 -3.53 1.77
N GLY A 150 -7.65 -3.31 2.55
CA GLY A 150 -8.87 -4.13 2.48
C GLY A 150 -8.63 -5.55 2.97
N TRP A 151 -7.78 -5.71 3.98
CA TRP A 151 -7.50 -7.00 4.61
C TRP A 151 -8.68 -7.46 5.46
N ASP A 152 -8.99 -8.75 5.44
CA ASP A 152 -9.92 -9.40 6.37
C ASP A 152 -9.60 -10.91 6.46
N ASP A 153 -10.09 -11.55 7.52
CA ASP A 153 -9.89 -12.98 7.81
C ASP A 153 -11.21 -13.61 8.30
N PRO A 154 -11.73 -14.66 7.64
CA PRO A 154 -11.20 -15.36 6.46
C PRO A 154 -11.66 -14.77 5.13
N LYS A 155 -12.51 -13.74 5.17
CA LYS A 155 -13.14 -13.15 3.99
C LYS A 155 -12.32 -12.00 3.46
N GLN A 156 -12.74 -11.48 2.32
CA GLN A 156 -12.24 -10.22 1.83
C GLN A 156 -13.11 -9.08 2.34
N SER A 157 -12.47 -7.99 2.77
CA SER A 157 -13.14 -6.72 3.01
C SER A 157 -13.14 -5.85 1.76
N GLU A 158 -14.30 -5.28 1.43
CA GLU A 158 -14.37 -4.17 0.48
C GLU A 158 -13.84 -2.86 1.09
N ASN A 159 -13.80 -2.76 2.42
CA ASN A 159 -13.36 -1.56 3.13
C ASN A 159 -11.83 -1.48 3.16
N LEU A 160 -11.27 -0.59 2.33
CA LEU A 160 -9.82 -0.35 2.23
C LEU A 160 -9.17 0.20 3.49
N GLN A 161 -9.95 0.65 4.48
CA GLN A 161 -9.42 1.07 5.77
C GLN A 161 -8.98 -0.10 6.65
N SER A 162 -9.42 -1.32 6.35
CA SER A 162 -8.94 -2.51 7.05
C SER A 162 -7.54 -2.85 6.55
N MET A 163 -6.55 -2.72 7.42
CA MET A 163 -5.14 -2.78 7.09
C MET A 163 -4.43 -3.90 7.86
N LEU A 164 -3.46 -4.53 7.19
CA LEU A 164 -2.41 -5.31 7.83
C LEU A 164 -1.09 -4.68 7.39
N HIS A 165 -0.20 -4.38 8.33
CA HIS A 165 1.08 -3.75 8.01
C HIS A 165 2.18 -4.14 9.00
N PHE A 166 3.33 -4.56 8.48
CA PHE A 166 4.56 -4.72 9.24
C PHE A 166 5.78 -4.49 8.33
N ILE A 167 6.93 -4.24 8.94
CA ILE A 167 8.22 -4.21 8.25
C ILE A 167 9.12 -5.19 9.01
N PRO A 168 9.65 -6.23 8.36
CA PRO A 168 10.55 -7.17 9.01
C PRO A 168 11.67 -6.44 9.76
N LYS A 169 12.04 -6.93 10.93
CA LYS A 169 13.10 -6.32 11.75
C LYS A 169 14.43 -6.12 10.99
N ASP A 170 14.72 -7.00 10.04
CA ASP A 170 15.93 -6.94 9.21
C ASP A 170 15.87 -5.79 8.17
N ASP A 171 14.67 -5.34 7.81
CA ASP A 171 14.41 -4.20 6.92
C ASP A 171 14.01 -2.91 7.68
N THR A 172 13.84 -3.00 8.99
CA THR A 172 13.46 -1.87 9.84
C THR A 172 14.64 -0.90 9.97
N PRO A 173 14.47 0.40 9.66
CA PRO A 173 15.56 1.35 9.79
C PRO A 173 16.07 1.47 11.24
N PRO A 174 17.38 1.57 11.50
CA PRO A 174 17.94 1.66 12.86
C PRO A 174 17.44 2.84 13.70
N ALA A 175 16.89 3.87 13.06
CA ALA A 175 16.32 5.04 13.70
C ALA A 175 14.86 4.85 14.14
N TYR A 176 14.25 3.69 13.89
CA TYR A 176 12.87 3.38 14.29
C TYR A 176 12.73 3.38 15.82
N ARG A 177 11.70 4.06 16.33
CA ARG A 177 11.38 4.16 17.77
C ARG A 177 9.91 3.86 18.06
N GLY A 178 9.17 3.39 17.06
CA GLY A 178 7.75 3.09 17.17
C GLY A 178 7.48 1.74 17.80
N GLU A 179 6.21 1.35 17.72
CA GLU A 179 5.72 0.06 18.21
C GLU A 179 6.27 -1.09 17.35
N VAL A 180 6.51 -2.23 18.00
CA VAL A 180 6.87 -3.48 17.33
C VAL A 180 5.87 -4.55 17.73
N ASP A 181 5.65 -5.54 16.86
CA ASP A 181 4.84 -6.70 17.19
C ASP A 181 5.63 -7.74 18.01
N GLU A 182 5.03 -8.93 18.19
CA GLU A 182 5.62 -10.02 18.97
C GLU A 182 6.86 -10.66 18.32
N ASP A 183 7.03 -10.54 17.00
CA ASP A 183 8.18 -11.03 16.25
C ASP A 183 9.32 -10.00 16.15
N GLY A 184 9.04 -8.77 16.61
CA GLY A 184 9.96 -7.63 16.60
C GLY A 184 9.89 -6.80 15.32
N ASP A 185 8.86 -6.99 14.50
CA ASP A 185 8.66 -6.28 13.25
C ASP A 185 8.01 -4.92 13.52
N ALA A 186 8.43 -3.91 12.75
CA ALA A 186 7.95 -2.54 12.95
C ALA A 186 6.54 -2.35 12.38
N VAL A 187 5.63 -1.82 13.21
CA VAL A 187 4.21 -1.64 12.84
C VAL A 187 3.87 -0.15 12.73
N LEU A 188 3.78 0.36 11.50
CA LEU A 188 3.54 1.79 11.27
C LEU A 188 2.10 2.24 11.59
N GLY A 189 1.16 1.31 11.78
CA GLY A 189 -0.17 1.58 12.31
C GLY A 189 -0.27 1.53 13.84
N GLY A 190 0.86 1.31 14.53
CA GLY A 190 0.93 1.04 15.97
C GLY A 190 0.58 -0.40 16.37
N THR A 191 -0.06 -1.15 15.47
CA THR A 191 -0.37 -2.59 15.62
C THR A 191 -0.36 -3.26 14.25
N LEU A 192 -0.21 -4.59 14.22
CA LEU A 192 -0.18 -5.38 12.98
C LEU A 192 -1.46 -5.23 12.16
N HIS A 193 -2.63 -5.31 12.83
CA HIS A 193 -3.96 -5.16 12.23
C HIS A 193 -4.64 -3.91 12.78
N PHE A 194 -5.11 -3.03 11.89
CA PHE A 194 -5.80 -1.82 12.32
C PHE A 194 -6.80 -1.32 11.28
N MET A 195 -7.75 -0.51 11.77
CA MET A 195 -8.63 0.30 10.93
C MET A 195 -8.04 1.69 10.77
N ALA A 196 -7.64 2.06 9.57
CA ALA A 196 -7.13 3.41 9.26
C ALA A 196 -8.24 4.47 9.41
N ASP A 197 -7.90 5.62 9.99
CA ASP A 197 -8.85 6.75 10.11
C ASP A 197 -9.12 7.39 8.76
N SER A 198 -8.10 7.45 7.92
CA SER A 198 -8.22 7.90 6.53
C SER A 198 -7.12 7.34 5.65
N LEU A 199 -7.50 6.99 4.42
CA LEU A 199 -6.62 6.76 3.29
C LEU A 199 -6.73 7.92 2.29
N GLU A 200 -5.59 8.46 1.88
CA GLU A 200 -5.43 9.42 0.78
C GLU A 200 -4.51 8.81 -0.29
N ILE A 201 -4.81 9.01 -1.57
CA ILE A 201 -3.93 8.61 -2.67
C ILE A 201 -3.63 9.84 -3.53
N LEU A 202 -2.34 10.14 -3.63
CA LEU A 202 -1.80 11.27 -4.38
C LEU A 202 -1.13 10.77 -5.66
N HIS A 203 -1.35 11.49 -6.75
CA HIS A 203 -0.63 11.30 -8.00
C HIS A 203 0.55 12.25 -8.09
N VAL A 204 1.71 11.71 -8.43
CA VAL A 204 2.96 12.44 -8.63
C VAL A 204 3.11 12.80 -10.11
N THR A 205 3.03 14.09 -10.43
CA THR A 205 3.25 14.62 -11.79
C THR A 205 4.58 15.33 -11.91
#